data_AF-T0IRR5-F1
#
_entry.id   AF-T0IRR5-F1
#
_cell.length_a   1.000
_cell.length_b   1.000
_cell.length_c   1.000
_cell.angle_alpha   90.00
_cell.angle_beta   90.00
_cell.angle_gamma   90.00
#
_symmetry.space_group_name_H-M   'P 1'
#
loop_
_entity.id
_entity.type
_entity.pdbx_description
1 polymer ?
#
loop_
_entity_poly.entity_id
_entity_poly.type
_entity_poly.pdbx_seq_one_letter_code
_entity_poly.pdbx_strand_id
1 'polypeptide(L)'
;MFGGVKLAIEDEAGLVQAVLSVNSLIQDINDFANANPRIEAKAKIRFPTGVLRTAAYHRQELKFIPDSRIRTNLSYACMTHDVFRWLIARTTIAGQARDMVVKEAICLTGSVCEAMTLWPGQQGLGKSKSFTDRVARLRELEVVTEEVEADLLWVWEVRCREHLAGVSVQEWNHYTLEHWRRSVMAMRALRSGLAKWRE
;
A
#
# COMPACT_ATOMS: atom_id res chain seq x y z
N MET A 1 27.12 5.28 -20.52
CA MET A 1 27.34 6.21 -19.39
C MET A 1 26.62 7.51 -19.74
N PHE A 2 25.41 7.72 -19.24
CA PHE A 2 24.78 9.04 -19.32
C PHE A 2 25.14 9.77 -18.03
N GLY A 3 26.12 10.66 -18.12
CA GLY A 3 26.48 11.58 -17.03
C GLY A 3 25.29 12.49 -16.79
N GLY A 4 24.43 12.11 -15.84
CA GLY A 4 23.36 12.97 -15.38
C GLY A 4 23.96 14.14 -14.64
N VAL A 5 23.65 15.36 -15.09
CA VAL A 5 23.84 16.56 -14.28
C VAL A 5 23.13 16.30 -12.96
N LYS A 6 23.92 16.20 -11.88
CA LYS A 6 23.37 16.16 -10.53
C LYS A 6 22.89 17.57 -10.24
N LEU A 7 21.65 17.89 -10.63
CA LEU A 7 20.97 19.08 -10.15
C LEU A 7 20.81 18.88 -8.64
N ALA A 8 21.76 19.43 -7.87
CA ALA A 8 21.62 19.55 -6.44
C ALA A 8 20.48 20.54 -6.21
N ILE A 9 19.36 20.05 -5.70
CA ILE A 9 18.29 20.90 -5.20
C ILE A 9 18.78 21.41 -3.84
N GLU A 10 19.14 22.69 -3.77
CA GLU A 10 19.78 23.30 -2.59
C GLU A 10 18.78 24.03 -1.69
N ASP A 11 17.66 24.51 -2.26
CA ASP A 11 16.61 25.23 -1.56
C ASP A 11 15.20 24.93 -2.10
N GLU A 12 14.19 25.54 -1.48
CA GLU A 12 12.78 25.36 -1.85
C GLU A 12 12.47 25.91 -3.25
N ALA A 13 13.06 27.05 -3.62
CA ALA A 13 12.86 27.65 -4.93
C ALA A 13 13.39 26.74 -6.05
N GLY A 14 14.57 26.16 -5.86
CA GLY A 14 15.17 25.18 -6.75
C GLY A 14 14.34 23.89 -6.85
N LEU A 15 13.72 23.45 -5.75
CA LEU A 15 12.78 22.32 -5.77
C LEU A 15 11.57 22.61 -6.65
N VAL A 16 10.95 23.79 -6.49
CA VAL A 16 9.79 24.20 -7.29
C VAL A 16 10.15 24.24 -8.78
N GLN A 17 11.28 24.85 -9.14
CA GLN A 17 11.73 24.91 -10.53
C GLN A 17 12.04 23.52 -11.12
N ALA A 18 12.67 22.64 -10.34
CA ALA A 18 12.91 21.26 -10.76
C ALA A 18 11.61 20.51 -11.02
N VAL A 19 10.61 20.65 -10.14
CA VAL A 19 9.29 20.01 -10.31
C VAL A 19 8.57 20.53 -11.56
N LEU A 20 8.55 21.85 -11.79
CA LEU A 20 7.95 22.44 -12.99
C LEU A 20 8.61 21.91 -14.27
N SER A 21 9.94 21.84 -14.28
CA SER A 21 10.71 21.31 -15.40
C SER A 21 10.38 19.84 -15.67
N VAL A 22 10.31 19.02 -14.63
CA VAL A 22 9.92 17.60 -14.74
C VAL A 22 8.49 17.46 -15.27
N ASN A 23 7.54 18.25 -14.76
CA ASN A 23 6.15 18.20 -15.21
C ASN A 23 6.03 18.50 -16.71
N SER A 24 6.71 19.53 -17.21
CA SER A 24 6.73 19.88 -18.63
C SER A 24 7.32 18.74 -19.47
N LEU A 25 8.49 18.22 -19.07
CA LEU A 25 9.16 17.15 -19.80
C LEU A 25 8.35 15.86 -19.86
N ILE A 26 7.65 15.51 -18.76
CA ILE A 26 6.77 14.33 -18.76
C ILE A 26 5.63 14.52 -19.75
N GLN A 27 5.05 15.72 -19.84
CA GLN A 27 4.00 16.03 -20.81
C GLN A 27 4.52 15.89 -22.25
N ASP A 28 5.67 16.51 -22.55
CA ASP A 28 6.30 16.46 -23.88
C ASP A 28 6.62 15.01 -24.30
N ILE A 29 7.12 14.19 -23.37
CA ILE A 29 7.40 12.76 -23.60
C ILE A 29 6.11 12.02 -23.98
N ASN A 30 5.02 12.25 -23.25
CA ASN A 30 3.74 11.59 -23.51
C ASN A 30 3.15 12.02 -24.84
N ASP A 31 3.15 13.33 -25.16
CA ASP A 31 2.61 13.85 -26.41
C ASP A 31 3.38 13.31 -27.62
N PHE A 32 4.72 13.27 -27.53
CA PHE A 32 5.56 12.69 -28.57
C PHE A 32 5.35 11.18 -28.71
N ALA A 33 5.24 10.43 -27.61
CA ALA A 33 5.01 8.99 -27.65
C ALA A 33 3.62 8.63 -28.21
N ASN A 34 2.58 9.40 -27.87
CA ASN A 34 1.23 9.22 -28.42
C ASN A 34 1.18 9.46 -29.93
N ALA A 35 1.90 10.49 -30.42
CA ALA A 35 2.05 10.72 -31.85
C ALA A 35 2.92 9.66 -32.55
N ASN A 36 3.74 8.91 -31.81
CA ASN A 36 4.70 7.94 -32.35
C ASN A 36 4.67 6.58 -31.62
N PRO A 37 3.61 5.76 -31.77
CA PRO A 37 3.44 4.53 -30.97
C PRO A 37 4.60 3.53 -31.05
N ARG A 38 5.36 3.53 -32.16
CA ARG A 38 6.51 2.63 -32.38
C ARG A 38 7.67 2.86 -31.40
N ILE A 39 7.71 3.98 -30.69
CA ILE A 39 8.78 4.32 -29.73
C ILE A 39 8.37 4.17 -28.26
N GLU A 40 7.17 3.66 -27.97
CA GLU A 40 6.61 3.55 -26.60
C GLU A 40 7.61 2.95 -25.60
N ALA A 41 8.33 1.89 -26.00
CA ALA A 41 9.34 1.25 -25.15
C ALA A 41 10.47 2.19 -24.70
N LYS A 42 10.80 3.21 -25.51
CA LYS A 42 11.84 4.22 -25.22
C LYS A 42 11.31 5.41 -24.41
N ALA A 43 10.00 5.63 -24.38
CA ALA A 43 9.36 6.72 -23.64
C ALA A 43 9.11 6.40 -22.15
N LYS A 44 9.64 5.28 -21.65
CA LYS A 44 9.46 4.87 -20.25
C LYS A 44 10.28 5.73 -19.30
N ILE A 45 9.60 6.41 -18.38
CA ILE A 45 10.22 7.11 -17.27
C ILE A 45 10.64 6.08 -16.21
N ARG A 46 11.90 6.15 -15.78
CA ARG A 46 12.41 5.29 -14.72
C ARG A 46 11.76 5.66 -13.38
N PHE A 47 11.14 4.69 -12.72
CA PHE A 47 10.68 4.86 -11.34
C PHE A 47 11.88 5.18 -10.42
N PRO A 48 11.77 6.15 -9.50
CA PRO A 48 12.89 6.51 -8.61
C PRO A 48 13.38 5.31 -7.79
N THR A 49 14.60 4.84 -8.07
CA THR A 49 15.19 3.73 -7.33
C THR A 49 15.69 4.21 -5.97
N GLY A 50 15.39 3.46 -4.89
CA GLY A 50 15.83 3.78 -3.53
C GLY A 50 14.82 4.52 -2.65
N VAL A 51 13.65 4.91 -3.19
CA VAL A 51 12.56 5.50 -2.39
C VAL A 51 11.66 4.45 -1.72
N LEU A 52 11.64 3.23 -2.28
CA LEU A 52 10.89 2.10 -1.74
C LEU A 52 11.76 1.36 -0.73
N ARG A 53 11.13 0.86 0.34
CA ARG A 53 11.80 -0.07 1.24
C ARG A 53 12.04 -1.40 0.53
N THR A 54 13.10 -2.08 0.92
CA THR A 54 13.44 -3.38 0.33
C THR A 54 12.57 -4.49 0.90
N ALA A 55 12.46 -5.62 0.19
CA ALA A 55 11.84 -6.81 0.73
C ALA A 55 12.51 -7.28 2.04
N ALA A 56 13.83 -7.12 2.15
CA ALA A 56 14.58 -7.44 3.37
C ALA A 56 14.11 -6.59 4.57
N TYR A 57 13.94 -5.28 4.37
CA TYR A 57 13.37 -4.39 5.39
C TYR A 57 12.00 -4.87 5.84
N HIS A 58 11.07 -5.15 4.91
CA HIS A 58 9.72 -5.59 5.26
C HIS A 58 9.69 -6.97 5.91
N ARG A 59 10.56 -7.90 5.52
CA ARG A 59 10.67 -9.21 6.18
C ARG A 59 11.17 -9.11 7.62
N GLN A 60 12.06 -8.15 7.92
CA GLN A 60 12.52 -7.88 9.29
C GLN A 60 11.34 -7.50 10.19
N GLU A 61 10.48 -6.61 9.71
CA GLU A 61 9.28 -6.15 10.41
C GLU A 61 8.22 -7.25 10.61
N LEU A 62 8.35 -8.36 9.88
CA LEU A 62 7.43 -9.51 9.89
C LEU A 62 8.10 -10.76 10.47
N LYS A 63 9.17 -10.61 11.26
CA LYS A 63 9.92 -11.73 11.86
C LYS A 63 9.05 -12.70 12.67
N PHE A 64 7.95 -12.20 13.26
CA PHE A 64 7.00 -13.01 14.03
C PHE A 64 6.25 -14.04 13.17
N ILE A 65 6.21 -13.86 11.84
CA ILE A 65 5.57 -14.81 10.93
C ILE A 65 6.51 -15.99 10.67
N PRO A 66 6.15 -17.22 11.07
CA PRO A 66 7.05 -18.37 11.00
C PRO A 66 7.22 -18.91 9.57
N ASP A 67 6.14 -18.92 8.78
CA ASP A 67 6.17 -19.37 7.38
C ASP A 67 6.93 -18.34 6.52
N SER A 68 8.13 -18.73 6.06
CA SER A 68 9.03 -17.89 5.26
C SER A 68 8.43 -17.50 3.89
N ARG A 69 7.59 -18.35 3.30
CA ARG A 69 6.88 -18.07 2.04
C ARG A 69 5.79 -17.03 2.27
N ILE A 70 4.99 -17.15 3.33
CA ILE A 70 3.99 -16.13 3.69
C ILE A 70 4.69 -14.80 3.99
N ARG A 71 5.75 -14.82 4.80
CA ARG A 71 6.54 -13.62 5.12
C ARG A 71 7.14 -12.95 3.88
N THR A 72 7.58 -13.74 2.91
CA THR A 72 8.11 -13.23 1.63
C THR A 72 7.01 -12.59 0.79
N ASN A 73 5.86 -13.25 0.64
CA ASN A 73 4.74 -12.69 -0.13
C ASN A 73 4.19 -11.41 0.51
N LEU A 74 4.09 -11.37 1.83
CA LEU A 74 3.73 -10.17 2.57
C LEU A 74 4.73 -9.03 2.35
N SER A 75 6.04 -9.33 2.29
CA SER A 75 7.04 -8.31 2.01
C SER A 75 6.87 -7.67 0.62
N TYR A 76 6.44 -8.45 -0.38
CA TYR A 76 6.13 -7.93 -1.71
C TYR A 76 4.87 -7.07 -1.70
N ALA A 77 3.83 -7.49 -0.98
CA ALA A 77 2.64 -6.67 -0.79
C ALA A 77 2.97 -5.32 -0.11
N CYS A 78 3.82 -5.33 0.93
CA CYS A 78 4.27 -4.09 1.56
C CYS A 78 5.10 -3.19 0.61
N MET A 79 5.87 -3.77 -0.32
CA MET A 79 6.55 -3.01 -1.37
C MET A 79 5.56 -2.37 -2.35
N THR A 80 4.52 -3.10 -2.78
CA THR A 80 3.44 -2.53 -3.60
C THR A 80 2.72 -1.39 -2.89
N HIS A 81 2.48 -1.53 -1.58
CA HIS A 81 1.93 -0.46 -0.77
C HIS A 81 2.86 0.77 -0.71
N ASP A 82 4.18 0.59 -0.68
CA ASP A 82 5.13 1.72 -0.79
C ASP A 82 5.04 2.43 -2.15
N VAL A 83 4.70 1.73 -3.23
CA VAL A 83 4.45 2.34 -4.55
C VAL A 83 3.19 3.21 -4.51
N PHE A 84 2.08 2.71 -3.97
CA PHE A 84 0.85 3.52 -3.80
C PHE A 84 1.12 4.76 -2.94
N ARG A 85 1.90 4.61 -1.86
CA ARG A 85 2.32 5.74 -1.03
C ARG A 85 3.11 6.77 -1.81
N TRP A 86 4.05 6.31 -2.64
CA TRP A 86 4.85 7.20 -3.47
C TRP A 86 3.97 7.94 -4.49
N LEU A 87 3.06 7.24 -5.17
CA LEU A 87 2.13 7.83 -6.14
C LEU A 87 1.30 8.94 -5.51
N ILE A 88 0.64 8.65 -4.37
CA ILE A 88 -0.20 9.62 -3.66
C ILE A 88 0.62 10.83 -3.17
N ALA A 89 1.84 10.60 -2.68
CA ALA A 89 2.64 11.66 -2.07
C ALA A 89 3.45 12.51 -3.07
N ARG A 90 3.71 12.00 -4.28
CA ARG A 90 4.65 12.62 -5.23
C ARG A 90 4.03 12.99 -6.58
N THR A 91 2.75 12.70 -6.78
CA THR A 91 2.04 13.05 -8.02
C THR A 91 0.80 13.87 -7.71
N THR A 92 0.31 14.61 -8.70
CA THR A 92 -0.94 15.38 -8.64
C THR A 92 -2.12 14.57 -9.18
N ILE A 93 -2.10 13.24 -9.04
CA ILE A 93 -3.23 12.38 -9.44
C ILE A 93 -4.53 12.90 -8.80
N ALA A 94 -5.57 13.08 -9.60
CA ALA A 94 -6.79 13.76 -9.18
C ALA A 94 -8.06 12.99 -9.59
N GLY A 95 -9.19 13.40 -9.01
CA GLY A 95 -10.50 12.82 -9.28
C GLY A 95 -10.58 11.32 -8.95
N GLN A 96 -11.37 10.58 -9.73
CA GLN A 96 -11.64 9.16 -9.47
C GLN A 96 -10.37 8.30 -9.45
N ALA A 97 -9.38 8.60 -10.30
CA ALA A 97 -8.15 7.83 -10.35
C ALA A 97 -7.39 7.89 -9.01
N ARG A 98 -7.40 9.05 -8.34
CA ARG A 98 -6.82 9.22 -7.01
C ARG A 98 -7.56 8.36 -5.98
N ASP A 99 -8.88 8.42 -5.98
CA ASP A 99 -9.73 7.65 -5.06
C ASP A 99 -9.53 6.14 -5.22
N MET A 100 -9.37 5.67 -6.46
CA MET A 100 -9.08 4.27 -6.74
C MET A 100 -7.68 3.88 -6.28
N VAL A 101 -6.66 4.72 -6.46
CA VAL A 101 -5.32 4.43 -5.90
C VAL A 101 -5.36 4.35 -4.36
N VAL A 102 -6.15 5.22 -3.70
CA VAL A 102 -6.36 5.17 -2.25
C VAL A 102 -7.10 3.89 -1.85
N LYS A 103 -8.18 3.53 -2.56
CA LYS A 103 -8.94 2.28 -2.34
C LYS A 103 -8.03 1.06 -2.47
N GLU A 104 -7.24 0.97 -3.54
CA GLU A 104 -6.33 -0.14 -3.78
C GLU A 104 -5.26 -0.27 -2.69
N ALA A 105 -4.76 0.86 -2.16
CA ALA A 105 -3.88 0.86 -1.00
C ALA A 105 -4.56 0.30 0.25
N ILE A 106 -5.85 0.60 0.47
CA ILE A 106 -6.65 0.04 1.58
C ILE A 106 -6.93 -1.45 1.36
N CYS A 107 -7.36 -1.88 0.17
CA CYS A 107 -7.62 -3.28 -0.18
C CYS A 107 -6.37 -4.14 0.04
N LEU A 108 -5.22 -3.69 -0.46
CA LEU A 108 -3.94 -4.35 -0.27
C LEU A 108 -3.57 -4.45 1.22
N THR A 109 -3.85 -3.41 2.00
CA THR A 109 -3.67 -3.42 3.46
C THR A 109 -4.59 -4.47 4.11
N GLY A 110 -5.83 -4.60 3.66
CA GLY A 110 -6.77 -5.64 4.10
C GLY A 110 -6.26 -7.05 3.82
N SER A 111 -5.72 -7.31 2.63
CA SER A 111 -5.11 -8.60 2.30
C SER A 111 -3.84 -8.89 3.13
N VAL A 112 -3.04 -7.86 3.44
CA VAL A 112 -1.90 -7.99 4.35
C VAL A 112 -2.36 -8.35 5.77
N CYS A 113 -3.35 -7.63 6.30
CA CYS A 113 -3.96 -7.94 7.60
C CYS A 113 -4.51 -9.36 7.63
N GLU A 114 -5.26 -9.76 6.60
CA GLU A 114 -5.82 -11.11 6.49
C GLU A 114 -4.73 -12.18 6.61
N ALA A 115 -3.66 -12.07 5.83
CA ALA A 115 -2.56 -13.02 5.87
C ALA A 115 -1.83 -13.03 7.22
N MET A 116 -1.68 -11.88 7.89
CA MET A 116 -1.07 -11.80 9.23
C MET A 116 -1.92 -12.46 10.32
N THR A 117 -3.25 -12.51 10.17
CA THR A 117 -4.15 -13.18 11.12
C THR A 117 -4.16 -14.71 11.01
N LEU A 118 -3.53 -15.29 9.99
CA LEU A 118 -3.56 -16.74 9.75
C LEU A 118 -2.50 -17.49 10.59
N TRP A 119 -2.98 -18.29 11.55
CA TRP A 119 -2.16 -19.14 12.42
C TRP A 119 -2.75 -20.55 12.51
N PRO A 120 -2.42 -21.45 11.56
CA PRO A 120 -3.06 -22.77 11.44
C PRO A 120 -2.96 -23.69 12.66
N GLY A 121 -1.99 -23.46 13.56
CA GLY A 121 -1.82 -24.22 14.80
C GLY A 121 -2.48 -23.60 16.03
N GLN A 122 -3.24 -22.52 15.87
CA GLN A 122 -3.88 -21.80 16.97
C GLN A 122 -5.40 -21.86 16.83
N GLN A 123 -6.07 -22.28 17.89
CA GLN A 123 -7.53 -22.42 17.89
C GLN A 123 -8.20 -21.09 17.56
N GLY A 124 -9.07 -21.11 16.55
CA GLY A 124 -9.81 -19.93 16.09
C GLY A 124 -9.04 -19.04 15.09
N LEU A 125 -7.77 -19.34 14.77
CA LEU A 125 -6.94 -18.52 13.87
C LEU A 125 -6.55 -19.23 12.56
N GLY A 126 -7.10 -20.41 12.31
CA GLY A 126 -6.85 -21.17 11.08
C GLY A 126 -7.62 -20.67 9.85
N LYS A 127 -7.32 -21.27 8.69
CA LYS A 127 -7.98 -20.96 7.40
C LYS A 127 -9.47 -21.30 7.35
N SER A 128 -9.95 -22.18 8.24
CA SER A 128 -11.36 -22.54 8.34
C SER A 128 -12.23 -21.46 8.99
N LYS A 129 -11.62 -20.42 9.54
CA LYS A 129 -12.30 -19.28 10.17
C LYS A 129 -12.30 -18.09 9.24
N SER A 130 -13.36 -17.28 9.27
CA SER A 130 -13.40 -16.04 8.50
C SER A 130 -12.40 -15.02 9.04
N PHE A 131 -12.07 -13.97 8.27
CA PHE A 131 -11.23 -12.89 8.80
C PHE A 131 -11.82 -12.28 10.07
N THR A 132 -13.14 -12.01 10.06
CA THR A 132 -13.88 -11.49 11.22
C THR A 132 -13.73 -12.38 12.44
N ASP A 133 -13.90 -13.69 12.30
CA ASP A 133 -13.74 -14.64 13.42
C ASP A 133 -12.32 -14.61 13.97
N ARG A 134 -11.31 -14.49 13.10
CA ARG A 134 -9.90 -14.44 13.51
C ARG A 134 -9.59 -13.15 14.26
N VAL A 135 -10.14 -12.01 13.82
CA VAL A 135 -9.95 -10.72 14.51
C VAL A 135 -10.60 -10.74 15.89
N ALA A 136 -11.85 -11.22 16.00
CA ALA A 136 -12.53 -11.38 17.29
C ALA A 136 -11.72 -12.29 18.22
N ARG A 137 -11.17 -13.39 17.70
CA ARG A 137 -10.28 -14.27 18.49
C ARG A 137 -9.00 -13.56 18.94
N LEU A 138 -8.40 -12.73 18.10
CA LEU A 138 -7.23 -11.94 18.48
C LEU A 138 -7.56 -10.89 19.56
N ARG A 139 -8.79 -10.37 19.58
CA ARG A 139 -9.25 -9.48 20.65
C ARG A 139 -9.40 -10.22 21.98
N GLU A 140 -10.01 -11.41 21.97
CA GLU A 140 -10.12 -12.30 23.14
C GLU A 140 -8.75 -12.68 23.72
N LEU A 141 -7.74 -12.83 22.85
CA LEU A 141 -6.35 -13.11 23.22
C LEU A 141 -5.55 -11.85 23.61
N GLU A 142 -6.20 -10.68 23.68
CA GLU A 142 -5.58 -9.39 24.01
C GLU A 142 -4.42 -8.99 23.06
N VAL A 143 -4.39 -9.55 21.85
CA VAL A 143 -3.41 -9.19 20.81
C VAL A 143 -3.74 -7.83 20.21
N VAL A 144 -5.03 -7.50 20.11
CA VAL A 144 -5.55 -6.22 19.63
C VAL A 144 -6.57 -5.65 20.61
N THR A 145 -6.76 -4.33 20.60
CA THR A 145 -7.83 -3.67 21.36
C THR A 145 -9.15 -3.68 20.58
N GLU A 146 -10.25 -3.28 21.23
CA GLU A 146 -11.57 -3.18 20.60
C GLU A 146 -11.57 -2.16 19.45
N GLU A 147 -10.85 -1.04 19.61
CA GLU A 147 -10.71 -0.02 18.58
C GLU A 147 -9.95 -0.56 17.36
N VAL A 148 -8.90 -1.35 17.60
CA VAL A 148 -8.11 -1.97 16.52
C VAL A 148 -8.93 -3.03 15.80
N GLU A 149 -9.76 -3.82 16.52
CA GLU A 149 -10.71 -4.74 15.90
C GLU A 149 -11.69 -4.00 14.99
N ALA A 150 -12.33 -2.94 15.47
CA ALA A 150 -13.27 -2.15 14.68
C ALA A 150 -12.62 -1.59 13.40
N ASP A 151 -11.38 -1.10 13.49
CA ASP A 151 -10.63 -0.61 12.35
C ASP A 151 -10.25 -1.73 11.37
N LEU A 152 -9.84 -2.91 11.86
CA LEU A 152 -9.53 -4.07 11.01
C LEU A 152 -10.76 -4.57 10.26
N LEU A 153 -11.92 -4.63 10.93
CA LEU A 153 -13.19 -5.01 10.30
C LEU A 153 -13.62 -4.01 9.24
N TRP A 154 -13.44 -2.71 9.48
CA TRP A 154 -13.69 -1.69 8.47
C TRP A 154 -12.76 -1.83 7.26
N VAL A 155 -11.45 -2.07 7.47
CA VAL A 155 -10.51 -2.31 6.37
C VAL A 155 -10.94 -3.53 5.55
N TRP A 156 -11.37 -4.60 6.22
CA TRP A 156 -11.85 -5.81 5.56
C TRP A 156 -13.11 -5.57 4.73
N GLU A 157 -14.05 -4.79 5.25
CA GLU A 157 -15.25 -4.39 4.52
C GLU A 157 -14.89 -3.66 3.21
N VAL A 158 -13.97 -2.69 3.28
CA VAL A 158 -13.50 -1.97 2.08
C VAL A 158 -12.86 -2.94 1.08
N ARG A 159 -12.02 -3.87 1.55
CA ARG A 159 -11.41 -4.90 0.72
C ARG A 159 -12.46 -5.79 0.05
N CYS A 160 -13.51 -6.19 0.76
CA CYS A 160 -14.59 -7.01 0.18
C CYS A 160 -15.35 -6.30 -0.95
N ARG A 161 -15.32 -4.95 -0.99
CA ARG A 161 -15.86 -4.12 -2.08
C ARG A 161 -14.91 -3.98 -3.28
N GLU A 162 -13.79 -4.70 -3.33
CA GLU A 162 -12.93 -4.76 -4.52
C GLU A 162 -13.63 -5.51 -5.67
N HIS A 163 -14.49 -6.47 -5.35
CA HIS A 163 -15.28 -7.20 -6.34
C HIS A 163 -16.37 -6.27 -6.93
N LEU A 164 -16.10 -5.70 -8.10
CA LEU A 164 -16.97 -4.69 -8.75
C LEU A 164 -18.44 -5.11 -8.85
N ALA A 165 -18.73 -6.39 -9.08
CA ALA A 165 -20.10 -6.92 -9.14
C ALA A 165 -20.84 -6.83 -7.78
N GLY A 166 -20.12 -6.74 -6.66
CA GLY A 166 -20.65 -6.57 -5.31
C GLY A 166 -20.70 -5.11 -4.83
N VAL A 167 -20.27 -4.15 -5.66
CA VAL A 167 -20.30 -2.73 -5.33
C VAL A 167 -21.68 -2.16 -5.67
N SER A 168 -22.50 -1.90 -4.65
CA SER A 168 -23.86 -1.38 -4.80
C SER A 168 -23.95 0.15 -4.90
N VAL A 169 -22.81 0.85 -4.82
CA VAL A 169 -22.74 2.32 -4.77
C VAL A 169 -21.77 2.86 -5.81
N GLN A 170 -22.02 4.07 -6.32
CA GLN A 170 -21.00 4.78 -7.08
C GLN A 170 -19.89 5.21 -6.13
N GLU A 171 -18.65 4.81 -6.40
CA GLU A 171 -17.50 5.05 -5.51
C GLU A 171 -16.80 6.39 -5.75
N TRP A 172 -17.52 7.39 -6.23
CA TRP A 172 -16.97 8.72 -6.44
C TRP A 172 -16.85 9.50 -5.13
N ASN A 173 -15.68 10.08 -4.86
CA ASN A 173 -15.36 10.83 -3.63
C ASN A 173 -15.52 10.03 -2.32
N HIS A 174 -15.41 8.69 -2.37
CA HIS A 174 -15.58 7.83 -1.20
C HIS A 174 -14.28 7.58 -0.41
N TYR A 175 -13.11 7.67 -1.04
CA TYR A 175 -11.85 7.24 -0.43
C TYR A 175 -10.88 8.41 -0.22
N THR A 176 -10.57 8.70 1.05
CA THR A 176 -9.75 9.83 1.46
C THR A 176 -8.37 9.40 1.97
N LEU A 177 -7.45 10.36 2.13
CA LEU A 177 -6.16 10.07 2.79
C LEU A 177 -6.34 9.65 4.25
N GLU A 178 -7.39 10.12 4.90
CA GLU A 178 -7.69 9.73 6.27
C GLU A 178 -8.15 8.26 6.33
N HIS A 179 -8.96 7.82 5.37
CA HIS A 179 -9.32 6.40 5.21
C HIS A 179 -8.08 5.52 5.03
N TRP A 180 -7.12 5.96 4.22
CA TRP A 180 -5.86 5.22 4.07
C TRP A 180 -4.97 5.30 5.31
N ARG A 181 -4.90 6.46 5.99
CA ARG A 181 -4.19 6.57 7.27
C ARG A 181 -4.75 5.60 8.29
N ARG A 182 -6.09 5.53 8.42
CA ARG A 182 -6.80 4.58 9.28
C ARG A 182 -6.39 3.14 8.97
N SER A 183 -6.38 2.73 7.70
CA SER A 183 -5.99 1.36 7.34
C SER A 183 -4.53 1.04 7.70
N VAL A 184 -3.60 1.98 7.46
CA VAL A 184 -2.20 1.82 7.83
C VAL A 184 -2.02 1.73 9.35
N MET A 185 -2.78 2.50 10.12
CA MET A 185 -2.76 2.44 11.58
C MET A 185 -3.26 1.09 12.09
N ALA A 186 -4.37 0.58 11.55
CA ALA A 186 -4.91 -0.75 11.87
C ALA A 186 -3.88 -1.86 11.61
N MET A 187 -3.25 -1.85 10.42
CA MET A 187 -2.21 -2.82 10.05
C MET A 187 -1.01 -2.75 11.00
N ARG A 188 -0.55 -1.54 11.36
CA ARG A 188 0.58 -1.35 12.28
C ARG A 188 0.25 -1.84 13.69
N ALA A 189 -0.96 -1.57 14.17
CA ALA A 189 -1.43 -2.02 15.47
C ALA A 189 -1.50 -3.55 15.51
N LEU A 190 -2.12 -4.19 14.51
CA LEU A 190 -2.16 -5.65 14.37
C LEU A 190 -0.75 -6.26 14.35
N ARG A 191 0.14 -5.71 13.52
CA ARG A 191 1.53 -6.17 13.42
C ARG A 191 2.27 -6.08 14.76
N SER A 192 2.08 -4.98 15.48
CA SER A 192 2.73 -4.75 16.78
C SER A 192 2.17 -5.69 17.85
N GLY A 193 0.86 -5.91 17.87
CA GLY A 193 0.20 -6.87 18.75
C GLY A 193 0.70 -8.30 18.51
N LEU A 194 0.73 -8.73 17.24
CA LEU A 194 1.23 -10.05 16.85
C LEU A 194 2.72 -10.23 17.17
N ALA A 195 3.53 -9.19 16.99
CA ALA A 195 4.95 -9.24 17.35
C ALA A 195 5.13 -9.46 18.86
N LYS A 196 4.43 -8.69 19.69
CA LYS A 196 4.47 -8.83 21.16
C LYS A 196 3.95 -10.17 21.64
N TRP A 197 2.89 -10.68 21.03
CA TRP A 197 2.32 -11.99 21.37
C TRP A 197 3.23 -13.18 21.02
N ARG A 198 4.28 -12.95 20.20
CA ARG A 198 5.23 -13.98 19.75
C ARG A 198 6.63 -13.82 20.33
N GLU A 199 6.87 -12.76 21.09
CA GLU A 199 8.06 -12.64 21.96
C GLU A 199 7.86 -13.48 23.22
#